data_AF-C4WWH7-F1
#
_entry.id   AF-C4WWH7-F1
#
_cell.length_a   1.000
_cell.length_b   1.000
_cell.length_c   1.000
_cell.angle_alpha   90.00
_cell.angle_beta   90.00
_cell.angle_gamma   90.00
#
_symmetry.space_group_name_H-M   'P 1'
#
loop_
_entity.id
_entity.type
_entity.pdbx_description
1 polymer ?
#
loop_
_entity_poly.entity_id
_entity_poly.type
_entity_poly.pdbx_seq_one_letter_code
_entity_poly.pdbx_strand_id
1 'polypeptide(L)'
;MYTNALWGTRERRAHLLSTKYFKCKCKRCSDATELGTNFSTIVCNVKGFCKGNLTPIHPLDDSSEWECDRCPNTVSSDKIDAILTELNHIVDKALQNPSINSLEDAFSKLKTRIHSNHYLCFNVKHTLIQLYGHSMGYKHSMLTDDLLKRKSELCRDMFFVLNIIDPLYIRLNIYTSVILYELHLALLESAARISENKAESKGMRDEAKVLLSKALDILKNEPEGSPGFKLLQAYKPSIIK
;
A
#
# COMPACT_ATOMS: atom_id res chain seq x y z
N MET A 1 17.10 3.92 10.55
CA MET A 1 15.63 3.96 10.71
C MET A 1 15.30 3.37 12.09
N TYR A 2 14.36 3.93 12.87
CA TYR A 2 14.04 3.43 14.22
C TYR A 2 12.99 2.30 14.22
N THR A 3 12.04 2.33 13.29
CA THR A 3 11.02 1.30 13.07
C THR A 3 10.49 1.41 11.63
N ASN A 4 9.86 0.36 11.12
CA ASN A 4 9.27 0.36 9.78
C ASN A 4 7.99 1.22 9.75
N ALA A 5 7.92 2.19 8.82
CA ALA A 5 6.79 3.09 8.70
C ALA A 5 5.53 2.41 8.12
N LEU A 6 5.68 1.27 7.43
CA LEU A 6 4.57 0.48 6.88
C LEU A 6 4.02 -0.58 7.86
N TRP A 7 4.38 -0.51 9.14
CA TRP A 7 3.74 -1.32 10.18
C TRP A 7 2.59 -0.57 10.84
N GLY A 8 1.62 -1.30 11.39
CA GLY A 8 0.54 -0.76 12.20
C GLY A 8 1.04 -0.15 13.53
N THR A 9 0.17 0.54 14.24
CA THR A 9 0.53 1.18 15.53
C THR A 9 1.07 0.18 16.55
N ARG A 10 0.45 -0.99 16.66
CA ARG A 10 0.81 -2.02 17.66
C ARG A 10 2.22 -2.56 17.42
N GLU A 11 2.51 -2.99 16.20
CA GLU A 11 3.79 -3.57 15.81
C GLU A 11 4.93 -2.54 15.89
N ARG A 12 4.68 -1.29 15.47
CA ARG A 12 5.66 -0.20 15.61
C ARG A 12 6.01 0.05 17.07
N ARG A 13 5.00 0.12 17.95
CA ARG A 13 5.21 0.37 19.38
C ARG A 13 5.91 -0.79 20.06
N ALA A 14 5.53 -2.03 19.74
CA ALA A 14 6.19 -3.23 20.26
C ALA A 14 7.67 -3.27 19.84
N HIS A 15 7.98 -2.99 18.58
CA HIS A 15 9.36 -2.95 18.09
C HIS A 15 10.20 -1.83 18.72
N LEU A 16 9.63 -0.62 18.87
CA LEU A 16 10.34 0.48 19.52
C LEU A 16 10.58 0.20 21.00
N LEU A 17 9.65 -0.47 21.68
CA LEU A 17 9.87 -0.90 23.05
C LEU A 17 11.00 -1.93 23.14
N SER A 18 10.99 -2.96 22.29
CA SER A 18 11.98 -4.04 22.36
C SER A 18 13.38 -3.61 21.90
N THR A 19 13.49 -2.65 20.98
CA THR A 19 14.79 -2.26 20.39
C THR A 19 15.31 -0.89 20.82
N LYS A 20 14.44 -0.02 21.33
CA LYS A 20 14.75 1.36 21.74
C LYS A 20 14.21 1.71 23.14
N TYR A 21 13.56 0.77 23.84
CA TYR A 21 13.11 0.92 25.23
C TYR A 21 12.13 2.06 25.49
N PHE A 22 11.32 2.45 24.50
CA PHE A 22 10.24 3.43 24.69
C PHE A 22 8.97 3.06 23.89
N LYS A 23 7.81 3.51 24.39
CA LYS A 23 6.52 3.40 23.68
C LYS A 23 6.19 4.72 22.97
N CYS A 24 6.08 4.67 21.64
CA CYS A 24 5.80 5.86 20.84
C CYS A 24 4.38 6.41 21.09
N LYS A 25 4.26 7.73 21.25
CA LYS A 25 3.00 8.47 21.45
C LYS A 25 2.79 9.56 20.39
N CYS A 26 3.39 9.43 19.21
CA CYS A 26 3.21 10.42 18.14
C CYS A 26 1.76 10.48 17.64
N LYS A 27 1.41 11.54 16.91
CA LYS A 27 0.05 11.78 16.38
C LYS A 27 -0.55 10.55 15.68
N ARG A 28 0.25 9.82 14.90
CA ARG A 28 -0.20 8.59 14.22
C ARG A 28 -0.46 7.44 15.19
N CYS A 29 0.37 7.26 16.21
CA CYS A 29 0.17 6.19 17.20
C CYS A 29 -0.97 6.50 18.18
N SER A 30 -1.29 7.78 18.41
CA SER A 30 -2.39 8.19 19.29
C SER A 30 -3.75 8.24 18.59
N ASP A 31 -3.80 8.06 17.27
CA ASP A 31 -5.02 8.06 16.46
C ASP A 31 -5.40 6.61 16.10
N ALA A 32 -6.61 6.21 16.45
CA ALA A 32 -7.14 4.86 16.23
C ALA A 32 -7.22 4.48 14.74
N THR A 33 -7.35 5.48 13.87
CA THR A 33 -7.40 5.32 12.40
C THR A 33 -6.05 5.54 11.73
N GLU A 34 -5.00 5.82 12.50
CA GLU A 34 -3.66 6.15 12.02
C GLU A 34 -3.64 7.30 10.99
N LEU A 35 -4.10 8.49 11.39
CA LEU A 35 -4.23 9.68 10.55
C LEU A 35 -5.35 9.55 9.49
N GLY A 36 -6.45 8.88 9.82
CA GLY A 36 -7.57 8.64 8.90
C GLY A 36 -7.29 7.62 7.79
N THR A 37 -6.08 7.05 7.75
CA THR A 37 -5.67 6.10 6.70
C THR A 37 -6.33 4.74 6.84
N ASN A 38 -6.78 4.39 8.05
CA ASN A 38 -7.30 3.07 8.42
C ASN A 38 -6.25 1.96 8.19
N PHE A 39 -4.99 2.26 8.51
CA PHE A 39 -3.83 1.43 8.16
C PHE A 39 -3.69 0.14 9.01
N SER A 40 -4.38 0.05 10.14
CA SER A 40 -4.52 -1.16 10.96
C SER A 40 -5.98 -1.51 11.28
N THR A 41 -6.94 -0.94 10.55
CA THR A 41 -8.37 -1.12 10.79
C THR A 41 -8.86 -2.50 10.35
N ILE A 42 -9.61 -3.17 11.22
CA ILE A 42 -10.27 -4.44 10.95
C ILE A 42 -11.73 -4.19 10.58
N VAL A 43 -12.29 -4.99 9.67
CA VAL A 43 -13.70 -4.90 9.31
C VAL A 43 -14.53 -5.71 10.31
N CYS A 44 -15.50 -5.06 10.92
CA CYS A 44 -16.50 -5.71 11.76
C CYS A 44 -17.25 -6.78 10.94
N ASN A 45 -17.50 -7.94 11.55
CA ASN A 45 -18.17 -9.05 10.88
C ASN A 45 -19.23 -9.71 11.77
N VAL A 46 -19.92 -8.92 12.62
CA VAL A 46 -21.01 -9.41 13.47
C VAL A 46 -22.09 -10.03 12.60
N LYS A 47 -22.14 -11.37 12.58
CA LYS A 47 -23.11 -12.23 11.85
C LYS A 47 -23.45 -11.75 10.42
N GLY A 48 -22.48 -11.16 9.71
CA GLY A 48 -22.68 -10.62 8.36
C GLY A 48 -23.56 -9.36 8.26
N PHE A 49 -24.05 -8.83 9.38
CA PHE A 49 -24.93 -7.67 9.43
C PHE A 49 -24.16 -6.34 9.44
N CYS A 50 -23.02 -6.30 10.13
CA CYS A 50 -22.20 -5.10 10.22
C CYS A 50 -20.97 -5.22 9.32
N LYS A 51 -20.58 -4.10 8.70
CA LYS A 51 -19.32 -3.87 7.96
C LYS A 51 -18.65 -2.57 8.38
N GLY A 52 -18.81 -2.21 9.66
CA GLY A 52 -18.13 -1.06 10.26
C GLY A 52 -16.65 -1.31 10.48
N ASN A 53 -15.95 -0.27 10.90
CA ASN A 53 -14.53 -0.30 11.24
C ASN A 53 -14.38 -0.65 12.71
N LEU A 54 -13.56 -1.67 12.99
CA LEU A 54 -13.06 -1.99 14.31
C LEU A 54 -11.71 -1.29 14.49
N THR A 55 -11.60 -0.45 15.51
CA THR A 55 -10.37 0.26 15.90
C THR A 55 -10.19 0.22 17.42
N PRO A 56 -8.95 0.34 17.94
CA PRO A 56 -8.72 0.32 19.39
C PRO A 56 -9.35 1.53 20.08
N ILE A 57 -10.05 1.32 21.19
CA ILE A 57 -10.62 2.39 22.04
C ILE A 57 -9.51 3.30 22.58
N HIS A 58 -8.40 2.70 22.99
CA HIS A 58 -7.21 3.39 23.48
C HIS A 58 -5.98 2.95 22.66
N PRO A 59 -5.65 3.64 21.56
CA PRO A 59 -4.57 3.25 20.63
C PRO A 59 -3.17 3.16 21.26
N LEU A 60 -2.98 3.81 22.40
CA LEU A 60 -1.73 3.80 23.17
C LEU A 60 -1.70 2.74 24.27
N ASP A 61 -2.73 1.91 24.37
CA ASP A 61 -2.79 0.74 25.24
C ASP A 61 -2.87 -0.53 24.39
N ASP A 62 -1.82 -1.34 24.46
CA ASP A 62 -1.69 -2.55 23.63
C ASP A 62 -2.68 -3.66 24.07
N SER A 63 -3.33 -3.49 25.23
CA SER A 63 -4.38 -4.37 25.78
C SER A 63 -5.80 -3.85 25.56
N SER A 64 -5.96 -2.67 24.94
CA SER A 64 -7.26 -2.04 24.68
C SER A 64 -8.19 -2.97 23.91
N GLU A 65 -9.47 -2.97 24.30
CA GLU A 65 -10.53 -3.50 23.45
C GLU A 65 -10.67 -2.64 22.18
N TRP A 66 -11.29 -3.24 21.17
CA TRP A 66 -11.58 -2.63 19.88
C TRP A 66 -13.09 -2.48 19.73
N GLU A 67 -13.54 -1.31 19.30
CA GLU A 67 -14.97 -1.00 19.15
C GLU A 67 -15.33 -0.77 17.68
N CYS A 68 -16.58 -1.05 17.33
CA CYS A 68 -17.10 -0.83 16.00
C CYS A 68 -17.77 0.54 15.88
N ASP A 69 -17.45 1.27 14.81
CA ASP A 69 -18.06 2.57 14.50
C ASP A 69 -19.54 2.54 14.05
N ARG A 70 -20.14 1.34 13.89
CA ARG A 70 -21.51 1.17 13.34
C ARG A 70 -22.42 0.26 14.16
N CYS A 71 -21.91 -0.43 15.17
CA CYS A 71 -22.72 -1.33 15.99
C CYS A 71 -22.11 -1.45 17.39
N PRO A 72 -22.85 -1.90 18.41
CA PRO A 72 -22.37 -1.94 19.80
C PRO A 72 -21.35 -3.06 20.08
N ASN A 73 -20.76 -3.66 19.05
CA ASN A 73 -19.85 -4.78 19.20
C ASN A 73 -18.44 -4.32 19.60
N THR A 74 -17.94 -4.90 20.68
CA THR A 74 -16.53 -4.78 21.11
C THR A 74 -15.80 -6.11 20.94
N VAL A 75 -14.49 -6.03 20.74
CA VAL A 75 -13.61 -7.19 20.52
C VAL A 75 -12.36 -7.03 21.36
N SER A 76 -12.02 -8.05 22.15
CA SER A 76 -10.81 -8.09 22.98
C SER A 76 -9.54 -8.08 22.13
N SER A 77 -8.47 -7.47 22.63
CA SER A 77 -7.14 -7.46 22.00
C SER A 77 -6.65 -8.84 21.54
N ASP A 78 -6.84 -9.89 22.34
CA ASP A 78 -6.35 -11.25 22.00
C ASP A 78 -7.05 -11.83 20.77
N LYS A 79 -8.34 -11.52 20.57
CA LYS A 79 -9.08 -11.92 19.38
C LYS A 79 -8.58 -11.17 18.14
N ILE A 80 -8.22 -9.90 18.31
CA ILE A 80 -7.59 -9.11 17.25
C ILE A 80 -6.24 -9.71 16.85
N ASP A 81 -5.42 -10.12 17.83
CA ASP A 81 -4.12 -10.77 17.57
C ASP A 81 -4.28 -12.10 16.83
N ALA A 82 -5.28 -12.91 17.22
CA ALA A 82 -5.59 -14.15 16.53
C ALA A 82 -5.99 -13.90 15.06
N ILE A 83 -6.84 -12.89 14.81
CA ILE A 83 -7.22 -12.49 13.44
C ILE A 83 -5.99 -12.03 12.65
N LEU A 84 -5.17 -11.14 13.21
CA LEU A 84 -3.99 -10.62 12.51
C LEU A 84 -2.97 -11.74 12.24
N THR A 85 -2.81 -12.69 13.14
CA THR A 85 -1.94 -13.87 12.93
C THR A 85 -2.41 -14.71 11.74
N GLU A 86 -3.72 -15.00 11.66
CA GLU A 86 -4.33 -15.71 10.52
C GLU A 86 -4.09 -14.96 9.20
N LEU A 87 -4.35 -13.65 9.18
CA LEU A 87 -4.22 -12.84 7.97
C LEU A 87 -2.76 -12.65 7.52
N ASN A 88 -1.82 -12.52 8.48
CA ASN A 88 -0.40 -12.51 8.16
C ASN A 88 0.03 -13.82 7.48
N HIS A 89 -0.43 -14.97 7.96
CA HIS A 89 -0.12 -16.26 7.32
C HIS A 89 -0.60 -16.33 5.86
N ILE A 90 -1.78 -15.79 5.56
CA ILE A 90 -2.29 -15.68 4.18
C ILE A 90 -1.36 -14.83 3.31
N VAL A 91 -0.93 -13.68 3.82
CA VAL A 91 -0.04 -12.74 3.12
C VAL A 91 1.34 -13.35 2.90
N ASP A 92 1.95 -13.93 3.94
CA ASP A 92 3.27 -14.54 3.88
C ASP A 92 3.32 -15.67 2.86
N LYS A 93 2.29 -16.53 2.84
CA LYS A 93 2.16 -17.60 1.85
C LYS A 93 2.08 -17.06 0.43
N ALA A 94 1.33 -15.97 0.21
CA ALA A 94 1.20 -15.36 -1.11
C ALA A 94 2.49 -14.65 -1.56
N LEU A 95 3.26 -14.08 -0.64
CA LEU A 95 4.51 -13.36 -0.91
C LEU A 95 5.73 -14.27 -1.04
N GLN A 96 5.70 -15.50 -0.50
CA GLN A 96 6.81 -16.45 -0.62
C GLN A 96 7.09 -16.85 -2.08
N ASN A 97 6.03 -17.06 -2.87
CA ASN A 97 6.10 -17.35 -4.30
C ASN A 97 5.02 -16.55 -5.04
N PRO A 98 5.28 -15.24 -5.30
CA PRO A 98 4.25 -14.33 -5.74
C PRO A 98 3.86 -14.59 -7.19
N SER A 99 2.57 -14.75 -7.43
CA SER A 99 1.93 -14.75 -8.74
C SER A 99 0.75 -13.80 -8.71
N ILE A 100 0.33 -13.28 -9.86
CA ILE A 100 -0.85 -12.40 -9.92
C ILE A 100 -2.08 -13.09 -9.31
N ASN A 101 -2.32 -14.36 -9.66
CA ASN A 101 -3.45 -15.12 -9.13
C ASN A 101 -3.38 -15.31 -7.61
N SER A 102 -2.21 -15.67 -7.07
CA SER A 102 -2.06 -15.88 -5.61
C SER A 102 -2.21 -14.58 -4.82
N LEU A 103 -1.70 -13.47 -5.34
CA LEU A 103 -1.83 -12.16 -4.70
C LEU A 103 -3.26 -11.61 -4.80
N GLU A 104 -3.94 -11.81 -5.93
CA GLU A 104 -5.35 -11.43 -6.09
C GLU A 104 -6.28 -12.23 -5.16
N ASP A 105 -6.08 -13.54 -5.08
CA ASP A 105 -6.81 -14.39 -4.14
C ASP A 105 -6.57 -13.95 -2.68
N ALA A 106 -5.31 -13.73 -2.29
CA ALA A 106 -4.99 -13.21 -0.96
C ALA A 106 -5.65 -11.84 -0.70
N PHE A 107 -5.57 -10.92 -1.65
CA PHE A 107 -6.16 -9.59 -1.52
C PHE A 107 -7.68 -9.64 -1.40
N SER A 108 -8.35 -10.51 -2.15
CA SER A 108 -9.79 -10.72 -2.07
C SER A 108 -10.22 -11.20 -0.68
N LYS A 109 -9.48 -12.15 -0.09
CA LYS A 109 -9.70 -12.66 1.27
C LYS A 109 -9.51 -11.58 2.32
N LEU A 110 -8.43 -10.81 2.21
CA LEU A 110 -8.10 -9.73 3.14
C LEU A 110 -9.21 -8.68 3.18
N LYS A 111 -9.70 -8.19 2.04
CA LYS A 111 -10.74 -7.14 2.00
C LYS A 111 -12.05 -7.51 2.70
N THR A 112 -12.32 -8.79 2.94
CA THR A 112 -13.51 -9.22 3.68
C THR A 112 -13.35 -9.07 5.21
N ARG A 113 -12.11 -8.94 5.68
CA ARG A 113 -11.72 -8.97 7.11
C ARG A 113 -11.04 -7.68 7.57
N ILE A 114 -10.41 -6.93 6.68
CA ILE A 114 -9.65 -5.71 7.00
C ILE A 114 -9.91 -4.59 5.99
N HIS A 115 -9.65 -3.35 6.40
CA HIS A 115 -9.81 -2.19 5.55
C HIS A 115 -8.88 -2.27 4.32
N SER A 116 -9.29 -1.71 3.18
CA SER A 116 -8.54 -1.79 1.91
C SER A 116 -7.14 -1.14 1.97
N ASN A 117 -6.95 -0.20 2.90
CA ASN A 117 -5.68 0.48 3.17
C ASN A 117 -4.85 -0.18 4.27
N HIS A 118 -5.32 -1.28 4.87
CA HIS A 118 -4.58 -1.98 5.91
C HIS A 118 -3.18 -2.38 5.43
N TYR A 119 -2.17 -2.34 6.30
CA TYR A 119 -0.77 -2.60 5.94
C TYR A 119 -0.55 -3.95 5.23
N LEU A 120 -1.29 -5.00 5.62
CA LEU A 120 -1.32 -6.29 4.92
C LEU A 120 -1.80 -6.18 3.47
N CYS A 121 -2.89 -5.44 3.23
CA CYS A 121 -3.34 -5.16 1.86
C CYS A 121 -2.29 -4.35 1.10
N PHE A 122 -1.66 -3.37 1.75
CA PHE A 122 -0.59 -2.57 1.15
C PHE A 122 0.56 -3.46 0.64
N ASN A 123 1.04 -4.41 1.46
CA ASN A 123 2.12 -5.32 1.08
C ASN A 123 1.76 -6.17 -0.15
N VAL A 124 0.54 -6.72 -0.20
CA VAL A 124 0.06 -7.51 -1.33
C VAL A 124 -0.08 -6.63 -2.59
N LYS A 125 -0.70 -5.46 -2.47
CA LYS A 125 -0.87 -4.50 -3.57
C LYS A 125 0.48 -4.07 -4.15
N HIS A 126 1.46 -3.78 -3.30
CA HIS A 126 2.78 -3.31 -3.72
C HIS A 126 3.52 -4.34 -4.58
N THR A 127 3.44 -5.63 -4.24
CA THR A 127 3.98 -6.70 -5.08
C THR A 127 3.17 -6.88 -6.36
N LEU A 128 1.85 -6.81 -6.26
CA LEU A 128 0.93 -7.01 -7.38
C LEU A 128 1.13 -5.97 -8.49
N ILE A 129 1.29 -4.68 -8.16
CA ILE A 129 1.53 -3.63 -9.17
C ILE A 129 2.84 -3.80 -9.93
N GLN A 130 3.84 -4.44 -9.31
CA GLN A 130 5.13 -4.75 -9.94
C GLN A 130 5.08 -6.02 -10.80
N LEU A 131 4.13 -6.94 -10.54
CA LEU A 131 3.92 -8.10 -11.42
C LEU A 131 3.08 -7.74 -12.64
N TYR A 132 2.07 -6.88 -12.46
CA TYR A 132 1.32 -6.32 -13.57
C TYR A 132 2.26 -5.49 -14.44
N GLY A 133 2.32 -5.80 -15.72
CA GLY A 133 3.14 -5.08 -16.68
C GLY A 133 4.53 -5.68 -16.92
N HIS A 134 4.97 -6.60 -16.06
CA HIS A 134 6.35 -7.13 -16.09
C HIS A 134 6.43 -8.66 -16.16
N SER A 135 5.47 -9.38 -15.58
CA SER A 135 5.48 -10.84 -15.61
C SER A 135 5.07 -11.42 -16.97
N MET A 136 5.54 -12.63 -17.28
CA MET A 136 5.23 -13.30 -18.55
C MET A 136 3.72 -13.51 -18.70
N GLY A 137 3.16 -13.13 -19.85
CA GLY A 137 1.71 -13.13 -20.09
C GLY A 137 0.97 -11.91 -19.53
N TYR A 138 1.63 -11.05 -18.76
CA TYR A 138 1.07 -9.83 -18.17
C TYR A 138 1.94 -8.61 -18.44
N LYS A 139 2.72 -8.59 -19.53
CA LYS A 139 3.42 -7.37 -19.98
C LYS A 139 2.40 -6.25 -20.21
N HIS A 140 2.80 -4.98 -20.11
CA HIS A 140 1.87 -3.85 -20.22
C HIS A 140 0.97 -3.94 -21.46
N SER A 141 1.55 -4.24 -22.62
CA SER A 141 0.83 -4.42 -23.88
C SER A 141 -0.10 -5.64 -23.93
N MET A 142 0.01 -6.58 -22.98
CA MET A 142 -0.78 -7.80 -22.86
C MET A 142 -1.89 -7.69 -21.80
N LEU A 143 -1.86 -6.66 -20.94
CA LEU A 143 -2.90 -6.45 -19.95
C LEU A 143 -4.22 -6.08 -20.66
N THR A 144 -5.35 -6.57 -20.14
CA THR A 144 -6.67 -6.06 -20.54
C THR A 144 -6.86 -4.63 -20.01
N ASP A 145 -7.83 -3.90 -20.59
CA ASP A 145 -8.14 -2.54 -20.12
C ASP A 145 -8.57 -2.52 -18.66
N ASP A 146 -9.32 -3.54 -18.22
CA ASP A 146 -9.71 -3.70 -16.81
C ASP A 146 -8.50 -3.90 -15.89
N LEU A 147 -7.51 -4.68 -16.30
CA LEU A 147 -6.29 -4.90 -15.51
C LEU A 147 -5.40 -3.66 -15.47
N LEU A 148 -5.32 -2.88 -16.57
CA LEU A 148 -4.62 -1.59 -16.59
C LEU A 148 -5.30 -0.56 -15.68
N LYS A 149 -6.63 -0.47 -15.75
CA LYS A 149 -7.42 0.38 -14.86
C LYS A 149 -7.20 -0.01 -13.40
N ARG A 150 -7.30 -1.30 -13.10
CA ARG A 150 -7.03 -1.85 -11.77
C ARG A 150 -5.62 -1.50 -11.28
N LYS A 151 -4.58 -1.71 -12.09
CA LYS A 151 -3.20 -1.34 -11.74
C LYS A 151 -3.10 0.15 -11.38
N SER A 152 -3.73 1.00 -12.18
CA SER A 152 -3.74 2.46 -11.96
C SER A 152 -4.44 2.84 -10.65
N GLU A 153 -5.61 2.26 -10.37
CA GLU A 153 -6.36 2.47 -9.12
C GLU A 153 -5.55 2.03 -7.90
N LEU A 154 -4.93 0.84 -7.94
CA LEU A 154 -4.07 0.36 -6.86
C LEU A 154 -2.90 1.30 -6.58
N CYS A 155 -2.25 1.83 -7.62
CA CYS A 155 -1.15 2.78 -7.44
C CYS A 155 -1.64 4.08 -6.80
N ARG A 156 -2.79 4.63 -7.24
CA ARG A 156 -3.37 5.85 -6.67
C ARG A 156 -3.75 5.67 -5.20
N ASP A 157 -4.42 4.58 -4.86
CA ASP A 157 -4.80 4.24 -3.48
C ASP A 157 -3.57 4.20 -2.56
N MET A 158 -2.53 3.49 -2.97
CA MET A 158 -1.31 3.36 -2.17
C MET A 158 -0.56 4.69 -2.06
N PHE A 159 -0.48 5.46 -3.16
CA PHE A 159 0.17 6.77 -3.15
C PHE A 159 -0.55 7.74 -2.20
N PHE A 160 -1.88 7.71 -2.15
CA PHE A 160 -2.67 8.48 -1.19
C PHE A 160 -2.26 8.15 0.26
N VAL A 161 -2.17 6.87 0.61
CA VAL A 161 -1.74 6.43 1.95
C VAL A 161 -0.32 6.89 2.27
N LEU A 162 0.63 6.76 1.33
CA LEU A 162 2.01 7.18 1.57
C LEU A 162 2.16 8.69 1.74
N ASN A 163 1.37 9.51 1.03
CA ASN A 163 1.38 10.96 1.22
C ASN A 163 0.90 11.38 2.62
N ILE A 164 0.13 10.54 3.31
CA ILE A 164 -0.29 10.80 4.70
C ILE A 164 0.77 10.30 5.68
N ILE A 165 1.31 9.09 5.46
CA ILE A 165 2.26 8.45 6.39
C ILE A 165 3.66 9.09 6.33
N ASP A 166 4.13 9.44 5.14
CA ASP A 166 5.46 10.01 4.88
C ASP A 166 5.38 11.08 3.77
N PRO A 167 4.76 12.25 4.07
CA PRO A 167 4.49 13.31 3.08
C PRO A 167 5.74 13.89 2.41
N LEU A 168 6.91 13.73 3.04
CA LEU A 168 8.19 14.23 2.53
C LEU A 168 9.06 13.12 1.92
N TYR A 169 8.53 11.89 1.81
CA TYR A 169 9.20 10.75 1.20
C TYR A 169 10.56 10.43 1.84
N ILE A 170 10.77 10.74 3.12
CA ILE A 170 12.07 10.58 3.78
C ILE A 170 12.35 9.12 4.13
N ARG A 171 11.30 8.35 4.40
CA ARG A 171 11.37 6.97 4.89
C ARG A 171 10.88 5.95 3.87
N LEU A 172 9.98 6.36 3.00
CA LEU A 172 9.27 5.52 2.04
C LEU A 172 9.52 6.01 0.60
N ASN A 173 10.64 6.68 0.34
CA ASN A 173 11.06 7.12 -0.99
C ASN A 173 11.04 5.99 -2.02
N ILE A 174 11.65 4.83 -1.72
CA ILE A 174 11.70 3.69 -2.64
C ILE A 174 10.29 3.21 -2.99
N TYR A 175 9.44 2.97 -1.99
CA TYR A 175 8.05 2.54 -2.19
C TYR A 175 7.25 3.57 -3.00
N THR A 176 7.35 4.85 -2.62
CA THR A 176 6.66 5.95 -3.31
C THR A 176 7.10 6.02 -4.76
N SER A 177 8.41 5.94 -5.00
CA SER A 177 8.97 6.02 -6.35
C SER A 177 8.55 4.84 -7.23
N VAL A 178 8.52 3.62 -6.69
CA VAL A 178 8.01 2.44 -7.41
C VAL A 178 6.56 2.65 -7.81
N ILE A 179 5.71 3.09 -6.88
CA ILE A 179 4.28 3.32 -7.15
C ILE A 179 4.06 4.37 -8.23
N LEU A 180 4.79 5.49 -8.17
CA LEU A 180 4.71 6.55 -9.17
C LEU A 180 5.19 6.06 -10.55
N TYR A 181 6.25 5.28 -10.59
CA TYR A 181 6.77 4.71 -11.83
C TYR A 181 5.82 3.69 -12.45
N GLU A 182 5.24 2.79 -11.65
CA GLU A 182 4.28 1.81 -12.13
C GLU A 182 2.98 2.47 -12.62
N LEU A 183 2.53 3.56 -11.98
CA LEU A 183 1.41 4.36 -12.46
C LEU A 183 1.75 5.07 -13.78
N HIS A 184 2.94 5.63 -13.90
CA HIS A 184 3.43 6.23 -15.14
C HIS A 184 3.35 5.24 -16.31
N LEU A 185 3.84 4.00 -16.14
CA LEU A 185 3.81 2.99 -17.20
C LEU A 185 2.38 2.58 -17.57
N ALA A 186 1.49 2.43 -16.58
CA ALA A 186 0.09 2.12 -16.83
C ALA A 186 -0.61 3.22 -17.63
N LEU A 187 -0.37 4.50 -17.29
CA LEU A 187 -0.96 5.63 -18.00
C LEU A 187 -0.43 5.77 -19.43
N LEU A 188 0.85 5.49 -19.69
CA LEU A 188 1.39 5.50 -21.06
C LEU A 188 0.74 4.44 -21.94
N GLU A 189 0.58 3.22 -21.43
CA GLU A 189 -0.09 2.14 -22.14
C GLU A 189 -1.56 2.48 -22.40
N SER A 190 -2.30 2.94 -21.38
CA SER A 190 -3.69 3.38 -21.56
C SER A 190 -3.80 4.52 -22.58
N ALA A 191 -2.92 5.52 -22.52
CA ALA A 191 -2.91 6.63 -23.48
C ALA A 191 -2.65 6.15 -24.91
N ALA A 192 -1.80 5.15 -25.11
CA ALA A 192 -1.54 4.58 -26.43
C ALA A 192 -2.79 3.93 -27.03
N ARG A 193 -3.58 3.21 -26.22
CA ARG A 193 -4.82 2.53 -26.66
C ARG A 193 -5.91 3.50 -27.09
N ILE A 194 -6.02 4.65 -26.44
CA ILE A 194 -7.03 5.68 -26.76
C ILE A 194 -6.49 6.81 -27.64
N SER A 195 -5.45 6.55 -28.44
CA SER A 195 -4.77 7.59 -29.24
C SER A 195 -5.68 8.37 -30.19
N GLU A 196 -6.80 7.78 -30.60
CA GLU A 196 -7.85 8.45 -31.39
C GLU A 196 -8.53 9.58 -30.60
N ASN A 197 -8.74 9.41 -29.29
CA ASN A 197 -9.18 10.48 -28.39
C ASN A 197 -7.99 11.36 -27.96
N LYS A 198 -7.56 12.25 -28.87
CA LYS A 198 -6.35 13.06 -28.70
C LYS A 198 -6.29 13.84 -27.38
N ALA A 199 -7.42 14.36 -26.89
CA ALA A 199 -7.45 15.18 -25.68
C ALA A 199 -7.20 14.34 -24.42
N GLU A 200 -7.94 13.24 -24.25
CA GLU A 200 -7.80 12.32 -23.12
C GLU A 200 -6.43 11.63 -23.13
N SER A 201 -6.02 11.14 -24.30
CA SER A 201 -4.72 10.52 -24.55
C SER A 201 -3.56 11.47 -24.21
N LYS A 202 -3.69 12.78 -24.51
CA LYS A 202 -2.69 13.78 -24.12
C LYS A 202 -2.66 13.99 -22.60
N GLY A 203 -3.83 14.11 -21.96
CA GLY A 203 -3.92 14.28 -20.50
C GLY A 203 -3.23 13.16 -19.72
N MET A 204 -3.44 11.91 -20.13
CA MET A 204 -2.77 10.75 -19.51
C MET A 204 -1.25 10.78 -19.70
N ARG A 205 -0.75 11.19 -20.87
CA ARG A 205 0.71 11.32 -21.11
C ARG A 205 1.32 12.44 -20.30
N ASP A 206 0.64 13.57 -20.19
CA ASP A 206 1.11 14.71 -19.41
C ASP A 206 1.18 14.34 -17.92
N GLU A 207 0.17 13.64 -17.39
CA GLU A 207 0.22 13.09 -16.04
C GLU A 207 1.37 12.08 -15.87
N ALA A 208 1.53 11.14 -16.80
CA ALA A 208 2.60 10.16 -16.75
C ALA A 208 3.99 10.82 -16.66
N LYS A 209 4.22 11.90 -17.40
CA LYS A 209 5.49 12.66 -17.34
C LYS A 209 5.73 13.27 -15.96
N VAL A 210 4.70 13.87 -15.35
CA VAL A 210 4.79 14.44 -14.00
C VAL A 210 5.12 13.35 -12.98
N LEU A 211 4.49 12.19 -13.08
CA LEU A 211 4.74 11.05 -12.17
C LEU A 211 6.17 10.53 -12.30
N LEU A 212 6.69 10.35 -13.52
CA LEU A 212 8.08 9.92 -13.74
C LEU A 212 9.07 10.95 -13.20
N SER A 213 8.85 12.24 -13.48
CA SER A 213 9.70 13.32 -12.97
C SER A 213 9.77 13.30 -11.43
N LYS A 214 8.62 13.12 -10.77
CA LYS A 214 8.55 13.02 -9.31
C LYS A 214 9.23 11.75 -8.77
N ALA A 215 9.06 10.60 -9.44
CA ALA A 215 9.74 9.36 -9.06
C ALA A 215 11.27 9.51 -9.11
N LEU A 216 11.79 10.11 -10.18
CA LEU A 216 13.22 10.40 -10.34
C LEU A 216 13.72 11.38 -9.28
N ASP A 217 12.95 12.44 -8.99
CA ASP A 217 13.32 13.46 -7.99
C ASP A 217 13.43 12.87 -6.59
N ILE A 218 12.49 11.99 -6.21
CA ILE A 218 12.50 11.28 -4.92
C ILE A 218 13.75 10.41 -4.75
N LEU A 219 14.27 9.83 -5.83
CA LEU A 219 15.44 8.94 -5.79
C LEU A 219 16.77 9.66 -6.08
N LYS A 220 16.77 10.95 -6.44
CA LYS A 220 17.98 11.64 -6.96
C LYS A 220 19.17 11.66 -5.99
N ASN A 221 18.90 11.58 -4.69
CA ASN A 221 19.90 11.63 -3.62
C ASN A 221 20.22 10.24 -3.04
N GLU A 222 19.74 9.16 -3.67
CA GLU A 222 20.05 7.81 -3.22
C GLU A 222 21.54 7.49 -3.41
N PRO A 223 22.21 6.91 -2.39
CA PRO A 223 23.63 6.57 -2.47
C PRO A 223 23.93 5.60 -3.61
N GLU A 224 25.08 5.77 -4.26
CA GLU A 224 25.52 4.86 -5.31
C GLU A 224 25.54 3.39 -4.82
N GLY A 225 25.02 2.49 -5.65
CA GLY A 225 24.89 1.06 -5.32
C GLY A 225 23.67 0.70 -4.45
N SER A 226 22.95 1.68 -3.88
CA SER A 226 21.71 1.40 -3.13
C SER A 226 20.62 0.81 -4.04
N PRO A 227 19.61 0.11 -3.49
CA PRO A 227 18.43 -0.28 -4.26
C PRO A 227 17.73 0.91 -4.93
N GLY A 228 17.64 2.05 -4.25
CA GLY A 228 17.07 3.27 -4.80
C GLY A 228 17.88 3.84 -5.97
N PHE A 229 19.21 3.79 -5.90
CA PHE A 229 20.07 4.18 -7.02
C PHE A 229 19.89 3.25 -8.23
N LYS A 230 19.77 1.94 -8.01
CA LYS A 230 19.50 0.98 -9.09
C LYS A 230 18.16 1.28 -9.79
N LEU A 231 17.11 1.60 -9.03
CA LEU A 231 15.83 2.04 -9.58
C LEU A 231 15.97 3.34 -10.37
N LEU A 232 16.69 4.33 -9.83
CA LEU A 232 16.96 5.59 -10.52
C LEU A 232 17.60 5.35 -11.89
N GLN A 233 18.61 4.48 -11.98
CA GLN A 233 19.22 4.12 -13.28
C GLN A 233 18.25 3.40 -14.21
N ALA A 234 17.40 2.52 -13.67
CA ALA A 234 16.39 1.81 -14.45
C ALA A 234 15.29 2.73 -15.02
N TYR A 235 14.99 3.85 -14.34
CA TYR A 235 13.95 4.79 -14.76
C TYR A 235 14.42 5.82 -15.78
N LYS A 236 15.71 6.18 -15.79
CA LYS A 236 16.27 7.19 -16.70
C LYS A 236 15.95 6.99 -18.19
N PRO A 237 15.99 5.77 -18.76
CA PRO A 237 15.63 5.56 -20.17
C PRO A 237 14.19 5.97 -20.51
N SER A 238 13.28 5.98 -19.53
CA SER A 238 11.87 6.35 -19.72
C SER A 238 11.66 7.86 -19.86
N ILE A 239 12.67 8.70 -19.62
CA ILE A 239 12.62 10.16 -19.87
C ILE A 239 12.54 10.46 -21.38
N ILE A 240 13.05 9.54 -22.21
CA ILE A 240 13.26 9.75 -23.65
C ILE A 240 12.04 9.26 -24.48
N LYS A 241 11.03 8.65 -23.85
CA LYS A 241 9.81 8.12 -24.49
C LYS A 241 8.57 8.95 -24.15
#